data_AF-A0AAV5RLL1-F1
#
_entry.id   AF-A0AAV5RLL1-F1
#
_cell.length_a   1.000
_cell.length_b   1.000
_cell.length_c   1.000
_cell.angle_alpha   90.00
_cell.angle_beta   90.00
_cell.angle_gamma   90.00
#
_symmetry.space_group_name_H-M   'P 1'
#
loop_
_entity.id
_entity.type
_entity.pdbx_description
1 polymer ?
#
loop_
_entity_poly.entity_id
_entity_poly.type
_entity_poly.pdbx_seq_one_letter_code
_entity_poly.pdbx_strand_id
1 'polypeptide(L)'
;MFTELYEAVKDLLPSPVAFAEEDVEDSSNVDEDKDDDSVEDEEEDDDDDDDDDDEEEAQDPLDELKAKYTETICHSFKHHLDECVARVTAAKEQEGYEDLEYKEDCVEEFFHLEHCLNENIAPVLFAKLR
;
A
#
# COMPACT_ATOMS: atom_id res chain seq x y z
N MET A 1 -33.43 0.23 14.95
CA MET A 1 -32.10 0.72 15.38
C MET A 1 -31.20 1.10 14.21
N PHE A 2 -30.72 0.18 13.35
CA PHE A 2 -29.86 0.57 12.22
C PHE A 2 -30.55 1.48 11.18
N THR A 3 -31.83 1.24 10.90
CA THR A 3 -32.63 2.07 9.97
C THR A 3 -32.87 3.48 10.50
N GLU A 4 -33.11 3.62 11.80
CA GLU A 4 -33.31 4.93 12.44
C GLU A 4 -32.04 5.75 12.47
N LEU A 5 -30.88 5.10 12.67
CA LEU A 5 -29.58 5.75 12.61
C LEU A 5 -29.27 6.21 11.18
N TYR A 6 -29.56 5.38 10.17
CA TYR A 6 -29.36 5.72 8.77
C TYR A 6 -30.23 6.90 8.32
N GLU A 7 -31.52 6.89 8.64
CA GLU A 7 -32.43 8.00 8.34
C GLU A 7 -31.97 9.31 9.01
N ALA A 8 -31.42 9.24 10.23
CA ALA A 8 -30.93 10.42 10.94
C ALA A 8 -29.67 11.06 10.33
N VAL A 9 -28.87 10.30 9.57
CA VAL A 9 -27.59 10.77 9.02
C VAL A 9 -27.56 10.84 7.49
N LYS A 10 -28.60 10.35 6.80
CA LYS A 10 -28.66 10.28 5.33
C LYS A 10 -28.48 11.64 4.66
N ASP A 11 -29.01 12.70 5.24
CA ASP A 11 -28.91 14.07 4.70
C ASP A 11 -27.58 14.75 5.04
N LEU A 12 -26.78 14.15 5.93
CA LEU A 12 -25.43 14.60 6.29
C LEU A 12 -24.35 13.90 5.48
N LEU A 13 -24.68 12.80 4.81
CA LEU A 13 -23.76 12.11 3.91
C LEU A 13 -23.67 12.93 2.61
N PRO A 14 -22.46 13.33 2.18
CA PRO A 14 -22.30 14.00 0.90
C PRO A 14 -22.80 13.10 -0.22
N SER A 15 -23.50 13.70 -1.19
CA SER A 15 -23.92 12.98 -2.40
C SER A 15 -22.67 12.40 -3.09
N PRO A 16 -22.68 11.15 -3.56
CA PRO A 16 -21.52 10.49 -4.16
C PRO A 16 -21.13 11.05 -5.55
N VAL A 17 -21.63 12.22 -5.93
CA VAL A 17 -21.24 12.87 -7.17
C VAL A 17 -19.87 13.50 -6.95
N ALA A 18 -18.83 12.80 -7.40
CA ALA A 18 -17.49 13.37 -7.53
C ALA A 18 -17.58 14.65 -8.37
N PHE A 19 -17.03 15.75 -7.86
CA PHE A 19 -16.77 16.95 -8.66
C PHE A 19 -15.65 16.62 -9.65
N ALA A 20 -16.03 16.15 -10.84
CA ALA A 20 -15.16 16.20 -12.01
C ALA A 20 -15.41 17.55 -12.69
N GLU A 21 -14.59 18.54 -12.37
CA GLU A 21 -14.50 19.76 -13.17
C GLU A 21 -13.68 19.41 -14.43
N GLU A 22 -14.39 19.22 -15.55
CA GLU A 22 -13.86 19.22 -16.91
C GLU A 22 -13.36 20.62 -17.26
N ASP A 23 -12.11 20.78 -17.71
CA ASP A 23 -11.76 21.73 -18.78
C ASP A 23 -10.31 21.56 -19.32
N VAL A 24 -10.26 21.06 -20.56
CA VAL A 24 -9.49 21.43 -21.78
C VAL A 24 -7.95 21.39 -21.93
N GLU A 25 -7.58 20.59 -22.96
CA GLU A 25 -6.67 20.83 -24.12
C GLU A 25 -5.15 20.93 -23.88
N ASP A 26 -4.38 19.92 -24.34
CA ASP A 26 -3.84 19.72 -25.70
C ASP A 26 -2.55 20.51 -25.96
N SER A 27 -1.45 19.77 -26.14
CA SER A 27 -0.41 20.16 -27.10
C SER A 27 0.47 18.95 -27.42
N SER A 28 0.16 18.37 -28.57
CA SER A 28 1.04 17.57 -29.43
C SER A 28 2.50 18.01 -29.44
N ASN A 29 3.44 17.05 -29.47
CA ASN A 29 4.55 17.13 -30.43
C ASN A 29 5.03 15.74 -30.86
N VAL A 30 5.25 15.65 -32.16
CA VAL A 30 5.65 14.51 -32.99
C VAL A 30 7.17 14.48 -33.04
N ASP A 31 7.79 13.30 -33.01
CA ASP A 31 9.01 13.08 -33.79
C ASP A 31 9.07 11.63 -34.28
N GLU A 32 9.12 11.50 -35.61
CA GLU A 32 9.40 10.29 -36.37
C GLU A 32 10.92 10.13 -36.45
N ASP A 33 11.44 8.91 -36.27
CA ASP A 33 12.63 8.50 -37.03
C ASP A 33 12.62 7.00 -37.32
N LYS A 34 12.93 6.69 -38.58
CA LYS A 34 12.92 5.38 -39.25
C LYS A 34 14.34 4.82 -39.35
N ASP A 35 14.47 3.49 -39.23
CA ASP A 35 15.38 2.56 -39.96
C ASP A 35 15.17 1.18 -39.28
N ASP A 36 14.52 0.13 -39.80
CA ASP A 36 14.57 -0.67 -41.04
C ASP A 36 15.84 -1.50 -41.30
N ASP A 37 15.58 -2.81 -41.46
CA ASP A 37 16.36 -3.88 -42.12
C ASP A 37 17.52 -4.56 -41.34
N SER A 38 17.70 -5.90 -41.28
CA SER A 38 16.92 -7.12 -41.55
C SER A 38 17.84 -8.34 -41.26
N VAL A 39 17.24 -9.53 -41.23
CA VAL A 39 17.78 -10.88 -41.52
C VAL A 39 18.26 -11.80 -40.36
N GLU A 40 17.39 -12.79 -40.06
CA GLU A 40 17.56 -14.27 -39.93
C GLU A 40 18.79 -14.87 -39.22
N ASP A 41 18.77 -16.05 -38.59
CA ASP A 41 17.78 -17.04 -38.10
C ASP A 41 18.66 -18.19 -37.52
N GLU A 42 18.04 -19.09 -36.76
CA GLU A 42 18.36 -20.49 -36.58
C GLU A 42 19.12 -20.97 -35.29
N GLU A 43 18.28 -21.57 -34.42
CA GLU A 43 18.40 -22.90 -33.77
C GLU A 43 19.16 -23.03 -32.43
N GLU A 44 18.42 -23.21 -31.33
CA GLU A 44 18.29 -24.54 -30.69
C GLU A 44 17.16 -24.50 -29.64
N ASP A 45 16.12 -25.27 -29.95
CA ASP A 45 14.92 -25.57 -29.18
C ASP A 45 15.26 -26.62 -28.11
N ASP A 46 15.33 -26.20 -26.84
CA ASP A 46 15.43 -27.08 -25.67
C ASP A 46 14.04 -27.18 -25.04
N ASP A 47 13.33 -28.21 -25.49
CA ASP A 47 12.03 -28.68 -25.01
C ASP A 47 12.22 -29.34 -23.63
N ASP A 48 12.18 -28.52 -22.57
CA ASP A 48 11.96 -28.97 -21.19
C ASP A 48 10.69 -28.29 -20.66
N ASP A 49 9.56 -28.84 -21.11
CA ASP A 49 8.20 -28.61 -20.63
C ASP A 49 8.05 -29.14 -19.19
N ASP A 50 8.69 -28.43 -18.24
CA ASP A 50 8.34 -28.50 -16.81
C ASP A 50 7.26 -27.45 -16.55
N ASP A 51 6.02 -27.84 -16.88
CA ASP A 51 4.75 -27.20 -16.55
C ASP A 51 4.57 -27.13 -15.02
N ASP A 52 5.44 -26.39 -14.34
CA ASP A 52 5.25 -25.93 -12.97
C ASP A 52 4.39 -24.65 -13.06
N ASP A 53 3.09 -24.88 -13.26
CA ASP A 53 1.98 -23.93 -13.14
C ASP A 53 1.84 -23.43 -11.69
N ASP A 54 2.95 -22.97 -11.10
CA ASP A 54 2.95 -22.09 -9.95
C ASP A 54 2.59 -20.70 -10.51
N GLU A 55 1.29 -20.48 -10.70
CA GLU A 55 0.70 -19.15 -10.83
C GLU A 55 1.17 -18.31 -9.62
N GLU A 56 2.35 -17.68 -9.70
CA GLU A 56 2.78 -16.63 -8.79
C GLU A 56 1.72 -15.53 -8.88
N GLU A 57 0.72 -15.58 -8.00
CA GLU A 57 -0.22 -14.48 -7.81
C GLU A 57 0.62 -13.21 -7.67
N ALA A 58 0.46 -12.28 -8.63
CA ALA A 58 1.20 -11.04 -8.63
C ALA A 58 1.06 -10.37 -7.26
N GLN A 59 2.17 -10.24 -6.53
CA GLN A 59 2.20 -9.71 -5.16
C GLN A 59 1.59 -8.30 -5.12
N ASP A 60 0.82 -7.97 -4.08
CA ASP A 60 0.23 -6.63 -3.93
C ASP A 60 1.35 -5.57 -3.94
N PRO A 61 1.37 -4.66 -4.93
CA PRO A 61 2.35 -3.58 -4.99
C PRO A 61 2.41 -2.70 -3.73
N LEU A 62 1.32 -2.62 -2.97
CA LEU A 62 1.29 -1.91 -1.69
C LEU A 62 2.17 -2.58 -0.65
N ASP A 63 2.11 -3.91 -0.53
CA ASP A 63 2.86 -4.67 0.46
C ASP A 63 4.38 -4.60 0.19
N GLU A 64 4.78 -4.73 -1.07
CA GLU A 64 6.18 -4.54 -1.49
C GLU A 64 6.70 -3.15 -1.11
N LEU A 65 5.91 -2.10 -1.40
CA LEU A 65 6.26 -0.73 -1.09
C LEU A 65 6.33 -0.52 0.43
N LYS A 66 5.34 -1.02 1.19
CA LYS A 66 5.34 -0.94 2.65
C LYS A 66 6.59 -1.59 3.24
N ALA A 67 6.95 -2.79 2.81
CA ALA A 67 8.16 -3.48 3.28
C ALA A 67 9.42 -2.65 2.97
N LYS A 68 9.57 -2.20 1.71
CA LYS A 68 10.73 -1.40 1.29
C LYS A 68 10.87 -0.09 2.09
N TYR A 69 9.79 0.67 2.24
CA TYR A 69 9.85 1.97 2.93
C TYR A 69 9.97 1.81 4.45
N THR A 70 9.45 0.72 5.02
CA THR A 70 9.66 0.37 6.43
C THR A 70 11.14 0.15 6.74
N GLU A 71 11.86 -0.57 5.90
CA GLU A 71 13.30 -0.86 6.11
C GLU A 71 14.23 0.30 5.74
N THR A 72 13.71 1.36 5.12
CA THR A 72 14.52 2.48 4.63
C THR A 72 14.13 3.80 5.30
N ILE A 73 13.23 4.57 4.69
CA ILE A 73 12.90 5.94 5.12
C ILE A 73 12.16 5.95 6.46
N CYS A 74 11.30 4.95 6.71
CA CYS A 74 10.44 4.89 7.90
C CYS A 74 11.01 3.97 9.01
N HIS A 75 12.27 3.55 8.91
CA HIS A 75 12.90 2.60 9.84
C HIS A 75 12.87 3.05 11.31
N SER A 76 13.08 4.34 11.58
CA SER A 76 13.02 4.85 12.96
C SER A 76 11.64 4.71 13.60
N PHE A 77 10.58 4.95 12.82
CA PHE A 77 9.21 4.79 13.31
C PHE A 77 8.86 3.33 13.57
N LYS A 78 9.35 2.43 12.71
CA LYS A 78 9.26 0.99 12.95
C LYS A 78 9.95 0.57 14.25
N HIS A 79 11.15 1.07 14.50
CA HIS A 79 11.88 0.81 15.74
C HIS A 79 11.08 1.28 16.98
N HIS A 80 10.48 2.47 16.95
CA HIS A 80 9.66 2.95 18.06
C HIS A 80 8.42 2.09 18.29
N LEU A 81 7.75 1.65 17.21
CA LEU A 81 6.64 0.71 17.31
C LEU A 81 7.09 -0.61 17.95
N ASP A 82 8.23 -1.16 17.54
CA ASP A 82 8.76 -2.41 18.10
C ASP A 82 9.11 -2.28 19.58
N GLU A 83 9.71 -1.16 19.98
CA GLU A 83 9.99 -0.85 21.39
C GLU A 83 8.72 -0.75 22.23
N CYS A 84 7.67 -0.10 21.71
CA CYS A 84 6.36 -0.03 22.37
C CYS A 84 5.75 -1.43 22.50
N VAL A 85 5.73 -2.21 21.41
CA VAL A 85 5.16 -3.56 21.41
C VAL A 85 5.87 -4.46 22.42
N ALA A 86 7.21 -4.39 22.49
CA ALA A 86 7.98 -5.14 23.47
C ALA A 86 7.60 -4.76 24.91
N ARG A 87 7.45 -3.46 25.19
CA ARG A 87 7.06 -2.93 26.50
C ARG A 87 5.64 -3.34 26.89
N VAL A 88 4.66 -3.16 26.01
CA VAL A 88 3.26 -3.54 26.23
C VAL A 88 3.12 -5.06 26.40
N THR A 89 3.86 -5.84 25.62
CA THR A 89 3.86 -7.30 25.76
C THR A 89 4.42 -7.71 27.12
N ALA A 90 5.53 -7.13 27.55
CA ALA A 90 6.09 -7.37 28.88
C ALA A 90 5.16 -6.92 30.02
N ALA A 91 4.37 -5.85 29.82
CA ALA A 91 3.38 -5.42 30.80
C ALA A 91 2.21 -6.42 30.93
N LYS A 92 1.75 -6.99 29.81
CA LYS A 92 0.67 -8.00 29.78
C LYS A 92 1.00 -9.28 30.54
N GLU A 93 2.29 -9.60 30.68
CA GLU A 93 2.77 -10.78 31.43
C GLU A 93 2.80 -10.55 32.96
N GLN A 94 2.59 -9.32 33.43
CA GLN A 94 2.64 -9.01 34.86
C GLN A 94 1.35 -9.41 35.59
N GLU A 95 1.50 -9.88 36.83
CA GLU A 95 0.35 -10.21 37.69
C GLU A 95 -0.52 -8.97 37.94
N GLY A 96 -1.85 -9.13 37.82
CA GLY A 96 -2.80 -8.04 38.01
C GLY A 96 -2.90 -7.06 36.83
N TYR A 97 -2.28 -7.36 35.67
CA TYR A 97 -2.41 -6.54 34.46
C TYR A 97 -3.89 -6.26 34.12
N GLU A 98 -4.76 -7.26 34.27
CA GLU A 98 -6.17 -7.11 33.92
C GLU A 98 -6.91 -6.09 34.79
N ASP A 99 -6.45 -5.90 36.03
CA ASP A 99 -7.04 -5.00 37.02
C ASP A 99 -6.44 -3.58 36.97
N LEU A 100 -5.47 -3.32 36.07
CA LEU A 100 -4.90 -1.99 35.88
C LEU A 100 -5.94 -1.02 35.30
N GLU A 101 -6.07 0.15 35.93
CA GLU A 101 -6.90 1.25 35.44
C GLU A 101 -6.38 1.81 34.11
N TYR A 102 -5.06 1.77 33.90
CA TYR A 102 -4.38 2.29 32.72
C TYR A 102 -3.52 1.19 32.10
N LYS A 103 -3.88 0.81 30.87
CA LYS A 103 -3.13 -0.13 30.04
C LYS A 103 -2.54 0.67 28.89
N GLU A 104 -1.21 0.63 28.75
CA GLU A 104 -0.52 1.24 27.62
C GLU A 104 -0.91 0.53 26.30
N ASP A 105 -1.07 1.31 25.24
CA ASP A 105 -1.23 0.85 23.87
C ASP A 105 -0.15 1.49 22.97
N CYS A 106 -0.05 1.02 21.72
CA CYS A 106 0.95 1.49 20.76
C CYS A 106 0.30 2.21 19.56
N VAL A 107 -0.90 2.79 19.76
CA VAL A 107 -1.64 3.43 18.66
C VAL A 107 -0.88 4.63 18.13
N GLU A 108 -0.23 5.41 19.01
CA GLU A 108 0.55 6.57 18.59
C GLU A 108 1.75 6.18 17.70
N GLU A 109 2.57 5.22 18.14
CA GLU A 109 3.73 4.75 17.37
C GLU A 109 3.32 4.09 16.05
N PHE A 110 2.20 3.36 16.05
CA PHE A 110 1.64 2.80 14.82
C PHE A 110 1.22 3.91 13.85
N PHE A 111 0.56 4.97 14.33
CA PHE A 111 0.15 6.10 13.50
C PHE A 111 1.36 6.86 12.94
N HIS A 112 2.45 7.01 13.70
CA HIS A 112 3.68 7.60 13.17
C HIS A 112 4.29 6.77 12.03
N LEU A 113 4.32 5.43 12.16
CA LEU A 113 4.80 4.56 11.09
C LEU A 113 3.91 4.65 9.85
N GLU A 114 2.59 4.47 10.01
CA GLU A 114 1.66 4.52 8.88
C GLU A 114 1.60 5.91 8.22
N HIS A 115 1.74 6.99 9.00
CA HIS A 115 1.83 8.34 8.45
C HIS A 115 3.06 8.48 7.53
N CYS A 116 4.25 8.06 7.99
CA CYS A 116 5.45 8.05 7.16
C CYS A 116 5.28 7.20 5.90
N LEU A 117 4.72 5.98 6.03
CA LEU A 117 4.50 5.10 4.88
C LEU A 117 3.55 5.73 3.86
N ASN A 118 2.43 6.28 4.31
CA ASN A 118 1.44 6.89 3.43
C ASN A 118 1.99 8.11 2.69
N GLU A 119 2.76 8.98 3.35
CA GLU A 119 3.39 10.14 2.69
C GLU A 119 4.34 9.74 1.56
N ASN A 120 5.03 8.60 1.70
CA ASN A 120 6.02 8.13 0.72
C ASN A 120 5.43 7.21 -0.35
N ILE A 121 4.38 6.44 -0.03
CA ILE A 121 3.79 5.43 -0.91
C ILE A 121 2.66 6.01 -1.76
N ALA A 122 1.81 6.88 -1.20
CA ALA A 122 0.69 7.48 -1.91
C ALA A 122 1.06 8.09 -3.29
N PRO A 123 2.19 8.82 -3.47
CA PRO A 123 2.52 9.39 -4.77
C PRO A 123 2.97 8.38 -5.83
N VAL A 124 3.30 7.14 -5.45
CA VAL A 124 3.91 6.14 -6.38
C VAL A 124 3.08 4.88 -6.57
N LEU A 125 2.17 4.57 -5.64
CA LEU A 125 1.41 3.31 -5.65
C LEU A 125 0.62 3.10 -6.94
N PHE A 126 -0.13 4.11 -7.37
CA PHE A 126 -1.03 3.99 -8.53
C PHE A 126 -0.28 3.80 -9.86
N ALA A 127 1.00 4.16 -9.95
CA ALA A 127 1.82 3.86 -11.13
C ALA A 127 2.16 2.37 -11.27
N LYS A 128 1.97 1.58 -10.20
CA LYS A 128 2.17 0.12 -10.20
C LYS A 128 0.88 -0.67 -10.42
N LEU A 129 -0.27 -0.02 -10.33
CA LEU A 129 -1.57 -0.66 -10.56
C LEU A 129 -1.91 -0.58 -12.06
N ARG A 130 -2.43 -1.67 -12.63
CA ARG A 130 -2.89 -1.76 -14.02
C ARG A 130 -4.36 -2.08 -14.10
#